data_AF-A0A937CAV2-F1
#
_entry.id   AF-A0A937CAV2-F1
#
_cell.length_a   1.000
_cell.length_b   1.000
_cell.length_c   1.000
_cell.angle_alpha   90.00
_cell.angle_beta   90.00
_cell.angle_gamma   90.00
#
_symmetry.space_group_name_H-M   'P 1'
#
loop_
_entity.id
_entity.type
_entity.pdbx_description
1 polymer ?
#
loop_
_entity_poly.entity_id
_entity_poly.type
_entity_poly.pdbx_seq_one_letter_code
_entity_poly.pdbx_strand_id
1 'polypeptide(L)'
;MLLPQWHGPVIFTKNGYISFFSSTIMEDIKADNNQVISIVNTATGDLQFSLLNNAFHFKKALMEEHFNEDYIESAKYPKSTFKGTISNLKDMNFGKDGIYNVTVSGNLSIHGVTKEVSVPGKLTIKKGSISATSTFKIKPKDYNIKIPAGVKNNIAETVELTVNCTYEKKN
;
A
#
# COMPACT_ATOMS: atom_id res chain seq x y z
N MET A 1 1.17 -5.84 -20.86
CA MET A 1 1.72 -6.53 -19.67
C MET A 1 0.66 -7.52 -19.20
N LEU A 2 0.89 -8.82 -19.40
CA LEU A 2 -0.06 -9.87 -19.00
C LEU A 2 -0.10 -9.94 -17.46
N LEU A 3 -1.30 -9.99 -16.87
CA LEU A 3 -1.43 -10.29 -15.46
C LEU A 3 -0.81 -11.68 -15.19
N PRO A 4 -0.08 -11.89 -14.08
CA PRO A 4 0.41 -13.21 -13.72
C PRO A 4 -0.74 -14.22 -13.77
N GLN A 5 -0.51 -15.42 -14.31
CA GLN A 5 -1.53 -16.47 -14.22
C GLN A 5 -1.57 -17.00 -12.78
N TRP A 6 -2.50 -16.46 -12.00
CA TRP A 6 -2.82 -16.95 -10.68
C TRP A 6 -3.60 -18.27 -10.80
N HIS A 7 -3.11 -19.31 -10.14
CA HIS A 7 -3.78 -20.60 -10.04
C HIS A 7 -4.39 -20.76 -8.64
N GLY A 8 -5.65 -21.21 -8.55
CA GLY A 8 -6.36 -21.42 -7.28
C GLY A 8 -7.33 -20.29 -6.89
N PRO A 9 -7.92 -20.36 -5.68
CA PRO A 9 -8.91 -19.38 -5.23
C PRO A 9 -8.26 -18.02 -4.98
N VAL A 10 -8.75 -17.00 -5.68
CA VAL A 10 -8.21 -15.64 -5.64
C VAL A 10 -9.28 -14.66 -5.22
N ILE A 11 -8.92 -13.75 -4.32
CA ILE A 11 -9.67 -12.54 -4.05
C ILE A 11 -8.89 -11.34 -4.58
N PHE A 12 -9.58 -10.33 -5.09
CA PHE A 12 -8.92 -9.16 -5.66
C PHE A 12 -9.74 -7.88 -5.44
N THR A 13 -9.07 -6.74 -5.59
CA THR A 13 -9.68 -5.42 -5.71
C THR A 13 -8.91 -4.59 -6.72
N LYS A 14 -9.59 -3.66 -7.39
CA LYS A 14 -8.99 -2.64 -8.26
C LYS A 14 -9.21 -1.22 -7.72
N ASN A 15 -9.94 -1.10 -6.62
CA ASN A 15 -10.37 0.14 -6.00
C ASN A 15 -9.99 0.13 -4.51
N GLY A 16 -8.84 -0.45 -4.18
CA GLY A 16 -8.28 -0.31 -2.86
C GLY A 16 -7.93 1.15 -2.58
N TYR A 17 -7.95 1.50 -1.31
CA TYR A 17 -7.56 2.80 -0.82
C TYR A 17 -6.22 2.69 -0.11
N ILE A 18 -5.35 3.65 -0.38
CA ILE A 18 -4.17 3.93 0.43
C ILE A 18 -4.08 5.43 0.64
N SER A 19 -3.72 5.83 1.84
CA SER A 19 -3.41 7.21 2.16
C SER A 19 -2.09 7.26 2.88
N PHE A 20 -1.46 8.42 2.81
CA PHE A 20 -0.33 8.71 3.65
C PHE A 20 -0.55 9.98 4.43
N PHE A 21 0.01 10.00 5.64
CA PHE A 21 -0.07 11.12 6.56
C PHE A 21 1.29 11.39 7.19
N SER A 22 1.65 12.67 7.24
CA SER A 22 2.84 13.19 7.90
C SER A 22 2.47 14.52 8.54
N SER A 23 2.83 14.72 9.80
CA SER A 23 2.58 15.96 10.53
C SER A 23 3.89 16.53 11.05
N THR A 24 4.05 17.84 10.91
CA THR A 24 5.15 18.62 11.49
C THR A 24 4.58 19.85 12.19
N ILE A 25 5.42 20.62 12.90
CA ILE A 25 5.00 21.88 13.53
C ILE A 25 4.49 22.89 12.47
N MET A 26 4.98 22.77 11.23
CA MET A 26 4.72 23.73 10.17
C MET A 26 3.48 23.38 9.34
N GLU A 27 3.36 22.11 8.95
CA GLU A 27 2.29 21.68 8.05
C GLU A 27 2.00 20.17 8.15
N ASP A 28 0.72 19.82 7.94
CA ASP A 28 0.26 18.46 7.73
C ASP A 28 0.25 18.14 6.23
N ILE A 29 0.83 17.00 5.88
CA ILE A 29 0.83 16.47 4.52
C ILE A 29 -0.04 15.22 4.51
N LYS A 30 -1.07 15.25 3.68
CA LYS A 30 -1.96 14.12 3.44
C LYS A 30 -2.19 13.96 1.94
N ALA A 31 -2.13 12.72 1.47
CA ALA A 31 -2.62 12.36 0.16
C ALA A 31 -3.39 11.04 0.19
N ASP A 32 -4.33 10.90 -0.75
CA ASP A 32 -5.23 9.77 -0.88
C ASP A 32 -5.13 9.17 -2.29
N ASN A 33 -5.14 7.84 -2.41
CA ASN A 33 -5.13 7.12 -3.67
C ASN A 33 -6.13 5.97 -3.61
N ASN A 34 -7.12 5.99 -4.51
CA ASN A 34 -8.22 5.03 -4.59
C ASN A 34 -8.09 4.04 -5.77
N GLN A 35 -6.92 4.04 -6.42
CA GLN A 35 -6.64 3.23 -7.61
C GLN A 35 -5.59 2.17 -7.30
N VAL A 36 -5.84 1.43 -6.22
CA VAL A 36 -4.97 0.36 -5.76
C VAL A 36 -5.49 -0.98 -6.22
N ILE A 37 -4.61 -1.77 -6.83
CA ILE A 37 -4.86 -3.17 -7.16
C ILE A 37 -4.24 -4.03 -6.06
N SER A 38 -5.02 -4.94 -5.49
CA SER A 38 -4.53 -5.98 -4.59
C SER A 38 -5.10 -7.32 -5.01
N ILE A 39 -4.27 -8.36 -5.03
CA ILE A 39 -4.64 -9.73 -5.40
C ILE A 39 -4.06 -10.65 -4.34
N VAL A 40 -4.89 -11.51 -3.78
CA VAL A 40 -4.50 -12.49 -2.76
C VAL A 40 -4.96 -13.88 -3.20
N ASN A 41 -4.03 -14.83 -3.22
CA ASN A 41 -4.36 -16.26 -3.31
C ASN A 41 -4.70 -16.77 -1.91
N THR A 42 -5.95 -17.18 -1.69
CA THR A 42 -6.40 -17.59 -0.34
C THR A 42 -5.91 -18.98 0.06
N ALA A 43 -5.37 -19.76 -0.88
CA ALA A 43 -4.80 -21.08 -0.60
C ALA A 43 -3.30 -21.00 -0.25
N THR A 44 -2.54 -20.15 -0.93
CA THR A 44 -1.08 -20.02 -0.73
C THR A 44 -0.70 -18.84 0.15
N GLY A 45 -1.57 -17.84 0.28
CA GLY A 45 -1.28 -16.58 0.96
C GLY A 45 -0.48 -15.60 0.10
N ASP A 46 -0.17 -15.93 -1.15
CA ASP A 46 0.52 -15.02 -2.07
C ASP A 46 -0.26 -13.74 -2.24
N LEU A 47 0.42 -12.61 -2.11
CA LEU A 47 -0.15 -11.27 -2.18
C LEU A 47 0.65 -10.41 -3.14
N GLN A 48 -0.04 -9.76 -4.07
CA GLN A 48 0.51 -8.68 -4.89
C GLN A 48 -0.32 -7.43 -4.73
N PHE A 49 0.35 -6.31 -4.62
CA PHE A 49 -0.25 -5.00 -4.44
C PHE A 49 0.46 -4.01 -5.37
N SER A 50 -0.30 -3.17 -6.06
CA SER A 50 0.26 -2.17 -6.97
C SER A 50 -0.63 -0.94 -7.03
N LEU A 51 0.00 0.22 -7.12
CA LEU A 51 -0.64 1.50 -7.32
C LEU A 51 0.14 2.33 -8.34
N LEU A 52 -0.54 3.31 -8.93
CA LEU A 52 0.09 4.38 -9.70
C LEU A 52 0.48 5.52 -8.76
N ASN A 53 1.73 5.98 -8.85
CA ASN A 53 2.23 7.04 -7.97
C ASN A 53 1.58 8.39 -8.29
N ASN A 54 1.25 8.66 -9.56
CA ASN A 54 0.54 9.89 -9.95
C ASN A 54 -0.96 9.89 -9.63
N ALA A 55 -1.49 8.82 -9.02
CA ALA A 55 -2.89 8.75 -8.58
C ALA A 55 -3.08 9.16 -7.10
N PHE A 56 -2.04 9.67 -6.45
CA PHE A 56 -2.16 10.31 -5.15
C PHE A 56 -2.66 11.74 -5.31
N HIS A 57 -3.77 12.06 -4.65
CA HIS A 57 -4.35 13.39 -4.65
C HIS A 57 -4.14 14.10 -3.32
N PHE A 58 -3.72 15.37 -3.40
CA PHE A 58 -3.44 16.21 -2.24
C PHE A 58 -4.46 17.33 -2.14
N LYS A 59 -4.60 17.90 -0.94
CA LYS A 59 -5.46 19.07 -0.74
C LYS A 59 -4.97 20.30 -1.52
N LYS A 60 -3.66 20.47 -1.70
CA LYS A 60 -3.06 21.59 -2.44
C LYS A 60 -2.39 21.07 -3.71
N ALA A 61 -2.76 21.62 -4.86
CA ALA A 61 -2.22 21.23 -6.16
C ALA A 61 -0.68 21.34 -6.23
N LEU A 62 -0.08 22.40 -5.65
CA LEU A 62 1.38 22.56 -5.61
C LEU A 62 2.09 21.45 -4.82
N MET A 63 1.47 20.91 -3.76
CA MET A 63 2.07 19.76 -3.05
C MET A 63 2.04 18.50 -3.90
N GLU A 64 0.97 18.30 -4.68
CA GLU A 64 0.83 17.18 -5.59
C GLU A 64 1.85 17.27 -6.74
N GLU A 65 2.07 18.47 -7.27
CA GLU A 65 3.10 18.75 -8.27
C GLU A 65 4.50 18.42 -7.74
N HIS A 66 4.90 18.99 -6.59
CA HIS A 66 6.19 18.67 -5.96
C HIS A 66 6.32 17.19 -5.59
N PHE A 67 5.24 16.55 -5.13
CA PHE A 67 5.22 15.10 -4.93
C PHE A 67 5.61 14.36 -6.20
N ASN A 68 4.93 14.64 -7.30
CA ASN A 68 5.15 13.93 -8.55
C ASN A 68 6.51 14.24 -9.19
N GLU A 69 6.98 15.48 -9.14
CA GLU A 69 8.18 15.91 -9.85
C GLU A 69 9.45 15.77 -9.01
N ASP A 70 9.44 16.28 -7.77
CA ASP A 70 10.65 16.42 -6.95
C ASP A 70 10.89 15.25 -5.99
N TYR A 71 9.82 14.55 -5.59
CA TYR A 71 9.91 13.53 -4.53
C TYR A 71 9.77 12.10 -5.05
N ILE A 72 8.62 11.74 -5.63
CA ILE A 72 8.36 10.37 -6.11
C ILE A 72 8.80 10.17 -7.57
N GLU A 73 9.18 11.24 -8.28
CA GLU A 73 9.57 11.25 -9.69
C GLU A 73 8.61 10.37 -10.53
N SER A 74 7.29 10.58 -10.44
CA SER A 74 6.28 9.60 -10.90
C SER A 74 6.31 9.35 -12.40
N ALA A 75 6.84 10.28 -13.21
CA ALA A 75 7.10 10.05 -14.63
C ALA A 75 8.16 8.95 -14.86
N LYS A 76 9.18 8.87 -13.98
CA LYS A 76 10.27 7.90 -14.03
C LYS A 76 9.95 6.61 -13.27
N TYR A 77 9.27 6.74 -12.13
CA TYR A 77 8.80 5.63 -11.32
C TYR A 77 7.27 5.68 -11.21
N PRO A 78 6.54 5.25 -12.25
CA PRO A 78 5.09 5.41 -12.30
C PRO A 78 4.32 4.54 -11.32
N LYS A 79 4.96 3.51 -10.74
CA LYS A 79 4.31 2.54 -9.87
C LYS A 79 5.09 2.28 -8.61
N SER A 80 4.35 2.02 -7.54
CA SER A 80 4.84 1.34 -6.35
C SER A 80 4.19 -0.03 -6.26
N THR A 81 4.96 -1.03 -5.84
CA THR A 81 4.50 -2.43 -5.82
C THR A 81 4.93 -3.13 -4.55
N PHE A 82 4.10 -4.06 -4.06
CA PHE A 82 4.49 -5.04 -3.07
C PHE A 82 4.22 -6.45 -3.60
N LYS A 83 5.15 -7.37 -3.35
CA LYS A 83 4.98 -8.80 -3.63
C LYS A 83 5.48 -9.59 -2.43
N GLY A 84 4.59 -10.38 -1.84
CA GLY A 84 4.89 -11.12 -0.61
C GLY A 84 3.84 -12.17 -0.31
N THR A 85 3.79 -12.59 0.95
CA THR A 85 2.87 -13.62 1.43
C THR A 85 2.28 -13.24 2.80
N ILE A 86 1.08 -13.75 3.08
CA ILE A 86 0.49 -13.73 4.42
C ILE A 86 1.21 -14.80 5.27
N SER A 87 2.04 -14.37 6.22
CA SER A 87 2.93 -15.25 6.98
C SER A 87 2.18 -16.21 7.91
N ASN A 88 1.02 -15.79 8.45
CA ASN A 88 0.21 -16.56 9.39
C ASN A 88 -1.11 -17.06 8.76
N LEU A 89 -1.07 -17.47 7.49
CA LEU A 89 -2.24 -17.96 6.75
C LEU A 89 -2.97 -19.12 7.45
N LYS A 90 -2.24 -19.99 8.16
CA LYS A 90 -2.80 -21.16 8.86
C LYS A 90 -3.79 -20.79 9.96
N ASP A 91 -3.70 -19.58 10.51
CA ASP A 91 -4.59 -19.09 11.56
C ASP A 91 -5.88 -18.49 10.99
N MET A 92 -6.05 -18.52 9.67
CA MET A 92 -7.15 -17.88 8.96
C MET A 92 -8.10 -18.91 8.36
N ASN A 93 -9.38 -18.56 8.33
CA ASN A 93 -10.38 -19.34 7.60
C ASN A 93 -11.24 -18.38 6.77
N PHE A 94 -11.02 -18.37 5.45
CA PHE A 94 -11.74 -17.49 4.53
C PHE A 94 -13.24 -17.78 4.38
N GLY A 95 -13.71 -18.92 4.91
CA GLY A 95 -15.12 -19.32 4.93
C GLY A 95 -15.86 -18.98 6.23
N LYS A 96 -15.17 -18.43 7.25
CA LYS A 96 -15.77 -18.13 8.55
C LYS A 96 -15.76 -16.62 8.80
N ASP A 97 -16.91 -16.10 9.21
CA ASP A 97 -17.01 -14.71 9.65
C ASP A 97 -16.12 -14.48 10.89
N GLY A 98 -15.39 -13.37 10.89
CA GLY A 98 -14.43 -13.08 11.92
C GLY A 98 -13.47 -11.95 11.58
N ILE A 99 -12.63 -11.64 12.56
CA ILE A 99 -11.52 -10.71 12.45
C ILE A 99 -10.24 -11.52 12.64
N TYR A 100 -9.34 -11.42 11.67
CA TYR A 100 -8.06 -12.13 11.63
C TYR A 100 -6.94 -11.10 11.61
N ASN A 101 -6.09 -11.11 12.63
CA ASN A 101 -4.85 -10.35 12.59
C ASN A 101 -3.88 -11.09 11.66
N VAL A 102 -3.28 -10.37 10.73
CA VAL A 102 -2.38 -10.93 9.72
C VAL A 102 -1.05 -10.20 9.74
N THR A 103 0.02 -10.92 9.39
CA THR A 103 1.32 -10.32 9.08
C THR A 103 1.62 -10.63 7.63
N VAL A 104 1.89 -9.59 6.83
CA VAL A 104 2.35 -9.75 5.45
C VAL A 104 3.83 -9.46 5.37
N SER A 105 4.58 -10.34 4.73
CA SER A 105 6.04 -10.18 4.57
C SER A 105 6.41 -10.32 3.10
N GLY A 106 7.33 -9.46 2.63
CA GLY A 106 7.77 -9.51 1.24
C GLY A 106 8.47 -8.23 0.79
N ASN A 107 8.57 -8.09 -0.52
CA ASN A 107 9.33 -7.02 -1.16
C ASN A 107 8.42 -5.84 -1.49
N LEU A 108 8.70 -4.69 -0.87
CA LEU A 108 8.10 -3.38 -1.17
C LEU A 108 9.05 -2.59 -2.05
N SER A 109 8.58 -2.23 -3.25
CA SER A 109 9.30 -1.41 -4.22
C SER A 109 8.64 -0.04 -4.34
N ILE A 110 9.40 1.00 -4.00
CA ILE A 110 8.99 2.40 -4.10
C ILE A 110 10.19 3.16 -4.69
N HIS A 111 9.94 4.05 -5.66
CA HIS A 111 10.97 4.93 -6.21
C HIS A 111 12.23 4.20 -6.73
N GLY A 112 12.02 3.04 -7.39
CA GLY A 112 13.09 2.20 -7.92
C GLY A 112 13.89 1.41 -6.88
N VAL A 113 13.64 1.60 -5.59
CA VAL A 113 14.31 0.87 -4.50
C VAL A 113 13.37 -0.22 -3.97
N THR A 114 13.90 -1.43 -3.81
CA THR A 114 13.16 -2.56 -3.23
C THR A 114 13.71 -2.89 -1.85
N LYS A 115 12.82 -3.04 -0.87
CA LYS A 115 13.15 -3.45 0.48
C LYS A 115 12.23 -4.57 0.95
N GLU A 116 12.78 -5.49 1.73
CA GLU A 116 11.99 -6.47 2.45
C GLU A 116 11.31 -5.79 3.64
N VAL A 117 10.01 -5.99 3.79
CA VAL A 117 9.20 -5.44 4.88
C VAL A 117 8.31 -6.53 5.45
N SER A 118 8.00 -6.41 6.74
CA SER A 118 6.98 -7.20 7.42
C SER A 118 6.01 -6.24 8.09
N VAL A 119 4.73 -6.34 7.72
CA VAL A 119 3.71 -5.34 8.06
C VAL A 119 2.50 -6.03 8.69
N PRO A 120 2.02 -5.56 9.85
CA PRO A 120 0.79 -6.06 10.44
C PRO A 120 -0.43 -5.53 9.67
N GLY A 121 -1.48 -6.33 9.63
CA GLY A 121 -2.76 -5.99 9.05
C GLY A 121 -3.89 -6.73 9.76
N LYS A 122 -5.10 -6.42 9.33
CA LYS A 122 -6.33 -7.01 9.84
C LYS A 122 -7.21 -7.37 8.66
N LEU A 123 -7.63 -8.62 8.57
CA LEU A 123 -8.59 -9.10 7.59
C LEU A 123 -9.93 -9.34 8.30
N THR A 124 -11.00 -8.77 7.77
CA THR A 124 -12.36 -8.95 8.30
C THR A 124 -13.20 -9.69 7.28
N ILE A 125 -13.86 -10.75 7.74
CA ILE A 125 -14.80 -11.56 6.94
C ILE A 125 -16.16 -11.39 7.57
N LYS A 126 -17.13 -10.94 6.79
CA LYS A 126 -18.50 -10.74 7.25
C LYS A 126 -19.47 -11.04 6.13
N LYS A 127 -20.34 -12.04 6.32
CA LYS A 127 -21.35 -12.47 5.35
C LYS A 127 -20.74 -12.70 3.96
N GLY A 128 -19.57 -13.34 3.91
CA GLY A 128 -18.83 -13.61 2.67
C GLY A 128 -18.12 -12.42 2.02
N SER A 129 -18.27 -11.20 2.54
CA SER A 129 -17.47 -10.03 2.15
C SER A 129 -16.15 -10.03 2.90
N ILE A 130 -15.05 -9.75 2.19
CA ILE A 130 -13.70 -9.72 2.75
C ILE A 130 -13.15 -8.31 2.64
N SER A 131 -12.67 -7.75 3.74
CA SER A 131 -11.92 -6.48 3.76
C SER A 131 -10.60 -6.62 4.49
N ALA A 132 -9.62 -5.80 4.14
CA ALA A 132 -8.34 -5.74 4.84
C ALA A 132 -7.98 -4.28 5.16
N THR A 133 -7.39 -4.08 6.34
CA THR A 133 -6.84 -2.81 6.78
C THR A 133 -5.41 -2.99 7.27
N SER A 134 -4.55 -2.01 7.05
CA SER A 134 -3.20 -2.00 7.60
C SER A 134 -2.73 -0.57 7.83
N THR A 135 -1.95 -0.37 8.89
CA THR A 135 -1.29 0.91 9.18
C THR A 135 0.16 0.64 9.52
N PHE A 136 1.07 1.28 8.81
CA PHE A 136 2.52 1.11 9.01
C PHE A 136 3.28 2.35 8.59
N LYS A 137 4.53 2.48 9.02
CA LYS A 137 5.36 3.67 8.74
C LYS A 137 6.52 3.31 7.83
N ILE A 138 6.86 4.23 6.95
CA ILE A 138 8.06 4.16 6.10
C ILE A 138 8.89 5.44 6.24
N LYS A 139 10.18 5.37 5.93
CA LYS A 139 11.02 6.56 5.81
C LYS A 139 11.26 6.83 4.32
N PRO A 140 10.94 8.02 3.78
CA PRO A 140 11.21 8.33 2.37
C PRO A 140 12.69 8.12 1.98
N LYS A 141 13.61 8.44 2.91
CA LYS A 141 15.06 8.22 2.73
C LYS A 141 15.41 6.76 2.43
N ASP A 142 14.67 5.80 2.96
CA ASP A 142 14.91 4.37 2.70
C ASP A 142 14.68 3.98 1.25
N TYR A 143 13.94 4.79 0.50
CA TYR A 143 13.60 4.58 -0.90
C TYR A 143 14.26 5.61 -1.83
N ASN A 144 15.37 6.21 -1.40
CA ASN A 144 16.09 7.26 -2.14
C ASN A 144 15.24 8.48 -2.50
N ILE A 145 14.13 8.71 -1.81
CA ILE A 145 13.34 9.94 -1.95
C ILE A 145 14.06 11.02 -1.15
N LYS A 146 14.58 12.03 -1.85
CA LYS A 146 15.35 13.12 -1.24
C LYS A 146 14.42 14.24 -0.80
N ILE A 147 14.48 14.59 0.48
CA ILE A 147 13.80 15.77 1.01
C ILE A 147 14.84 16.90 1.05
N PRO A 148 14.67 18.00 0.28
CA PRO A 148 15.57 19.15 0.31
C PRO A 148 15.69 19.74 1.72
N ALA A 149 16.90 20.18 2.08
CA ALA A 149 17.18 20.70 3.42
C ALA A 149 16.28 21.90 3.80
N GLY A 150 15.94 22.75 2.84
CA GLY A 150 15.09 23.94 3.05
C GLY A 150 13.66 23.63 3.52
N VAL A 151 13.17 22.40 3.30
CA VAL A 151 11.82 21.98 3.70
C VAL A 151 11.83 20.82 4.71
N LYS A 152 13.00 20.45 5.23
CA LYS A 152 13.12 19.30 6.16
C LYS A 152 12.28 19.47 7.42
N ASN A 153 12.07 20.70 7.89
CA ASN A 153 11.21 20.97 9.05
C ASN A 153 9.70 20.89 8.74
N ASN A 154 9.34 20.83 7.45
CA ASN A 154 7.95 20.76 6.98
C ASN A 154 7.53 19.34 6.61
N ILE A 155 8.49 18.40 6.45
CA ILE A 155 8.24 17.02 6.05
C ILE A 155 8.79 16.07 7.12
N ALA A 156 7.92 15.23 7.70
CA ALA A 156 8.36 14.29 8.72
C ALA A 156 9.32 13.25 8.15
N GLU A 157 10.28 12.79 8.97
CA GLU A 157 11.25 11.76 8.58
C GLU A 157 10.57 10.39 8.33
N THR A 158 9.40 10.19 8.92
CA THR A 158 8.55 9.01 8.75
C THR A 158 7.18 9.41 8.26
N VAL A 159 6.65 8.65 7.30
CA VAL A 159 5.30 8.81 6.79
C VAL A 159 4.49 7.60 7.22
N GLU A 160 3.30 7.84 7.78
CA GLU A 160 2.34 6.78 8.09
C GLU A 160 1.49 6.47 6.87
N LEU A 161 1.39 5.19 6.52
CA LEU A 161 0.57 4.67 5.45
C LEU A 161 -0.63 3.96 6.08
N THR A 162 -1.83 4.27 5.60
CA THR A 162 -3.07 3.56 5.94
C THR A 162 -3.68 2.96 4.69
N VAL A 163 -3.89 1.66 4.69
CA VAL A 163 -4.44 0.86 3.60
C VAL A 163 -5.82 0.35 3.99
N ASN A 164 -6.79 0.45 3.09
CA ASN A 164 -8.12 -0.14 3.21
C ASN A 164 -8.52 -0.78 1.89
N CYS A 165 -8.78 -2.09 1.90
CA CYS A 165 -9.21 -2.82 0.71
C CYS A 165 -10.49 -3.58 0.99
N THR A 166 -11.45 -3.53 0.06
CA THR A 166 -12.59 -4.44 0.00
C THR A 166 -12.40 -5.35 -1.21
N TYR A 167 -12.53 -6.66 -1.00
CA TYR A 167 -12.21 -7.67 -2.00
C TYR A 167 -13.45 -8.34 -2.56
N GLU A 168 -13.36 -8.66 -3.85
CA GLU A 168 -14.28 -9.52 -4.58
C GLU A 168 -13.62 -10.89 -4.80
N LYS A 169 -14.43 -11.94 -4.90
CA LYS A 169 -13.95 -13.26 -5.31
C LYS A 169 -13.81 -13.28 -6.82
N LYS A 170 -12.68 -13.78 -7.31
CA LYS A 170 -12.51 -14.08 -8.73
C LYS A 170 -13.21 -15.42 -9.00
N ASN A 171 -14.33 -15.37 -9.71
CA ASN A 171 -14.99 -16.56 -10.27
C ASN A 171 -14.18 -17.11 -11.44
#